data_AF-A0A3S1CQ25-F1
#
_entry.id   AF-A0A3S1CQ25-F1
#
_cell.length_a   1.000
_cell.length_b   1.000
_cell.length_c   1.000
_cell.angle_alpha   90.00
_cell.angle_beta   90.00
_cell.angle_gamma   90.00
#
_symmetry.space_group_name_H-M   'P 1'
#
loop_
_entity.id
_entity.type
_entity.pdbx_description
1 polymer ?
#
loop_
_entity_poly.entity_id
_entity_poly.type
_entity_poly.pdbx_seq_one_letter_code
_entity_poly.pdbx_strand_id
1 'polypeptide(L)'
;MNILERYHAMEYGPAPEARNEADAWLAARDFSKALFIGGDWKAATGGKTFETSDPASGKLLAKVSDAGAADIDAAVSAAAKALPKWSASSGYSRAKV
;
A
#
# COMPACT_ATOMS: atom_id res chain seq x y z
N MET A 1 24.03 23.93 24.61
CA MET A 1 22.82 23.11 24.39
C MET A 1 23.17 21.97 23.45
N ASN A 2 23.10 20.74 23.96
CA ASN A 2 23.54 19.49 23.33
C ASN A 2 22.36 18.82 22.59
N ILE A 3 22.64 18.03 21.55
CA ILE A 3 21.63 17.38 20.69
C ILE A 3 20.65 16.46 21.44
N LEU A 4 21.08 15.84 22.55
CA LEU A 4 20.25 15.03 23.43
C LEU A 4 19.20 15.87 24.17
N GLU A 5 19.56 17.09 24.58
CA GLU A 5 18.62 18.01 25.24
C GLU A 5 17.51 18.46 24.26
N ARG A 6 17.85 18.62 22.97
CA ARG A 6 16.85 18.90 21.92
C ARG A 6 15.92 17.72 21.66
N TYR A 7 16.43 16.49 21.71
CA TYR A 7 15.61 15.29 21.53
C TYR A 7 14.59 15.09 22.65
N HIS A 8 14.95 15.42 23.90
CA HIS A 8 14.05 15.31 25.05
C HIS A 8 13.10 16.51 25.21
N ALA A 9 13.47 17.69 24.68
CA ALA A 9 12.64 18.90 24.73
C ALA A 9 11.64 19.02 23.56
N MET A 10 11.64 18.08 22.61
CA MET A 10 10.59 18.01 21.60
C MET A 10 9.30 17.54 22.24
N GLU A 11 8.50 18.49 22.72
CA GLU A 11 7.10 18.24 23.05
C GLU A 11 6.40 17.64 21.82
N TYR A 12 5.69 16.54 22.04
CA TYR A 12 4.85 15.95 21.01
C TYR A 12 3.86 17.02 20.56
N GLY A 13 3.94 17.44 19.29
CA GLY A 13 3.01 18.41 18.74
C GLY A 13 1.57 17.88 18.89
N PRO A 14 0.55 18.76 18.94
CA PRO A 14 -0.83 18.32 18.96
C PRO A 14 -1.05 17.44 17.74
N ALA A 15 -1.14 16.15 17.97
CA ALA A 15 -1.32 15.19 16.91
C ALA A 15 -2.83 15.08 16.74
N PRO A 16 -3.40 15.56 15.62
CA PRO A 16 -4.83 15.50 15.38
C PRO A 16 -5.30 14.06 15.07
N GLU A 17 -4.76 13.06 15.79
CA GLU A 17 -4.79 11.59 15.59
C GLU A 17 -6.17 10.94 15.70
N ALA A 18 -7.23 11.69 15.39
CA ALA A 18 -8.52 11.07 15.16
C ALA A 18 -8.38 10.11 13.97
N ARG A 19 -8.57 8.81 14.22
CA ARG A 19 -8.58 7.76 13.19
C ARG A 19 -9.75 7.89 12.23
N ASN A 20 -10.74 8.74 12.54
CA ASN A 20 -11.98 8.89 11.80
C ASN A 20 -11.80 9.04 10.28
N GLU A 21 -10.81 9.82 9.82
CA GLU A 21 -10.54 9.97 8.38
C GLU A 21 -10.01 8.68 7.73
N ALA A 22 -9.10 7.98 8.42
CA ALA A 22 -8.56 6.71 7.96
C ALA A 22 -9.65 5.62 7.97
N ASP A 23 -10.47 5.56 9.01
CA ASP A 23 -11.60 4.64 9.10
C ASP A 23 -12.63 4.90 7.98
N ALA A 24 -12.95 6.17 7.72
CA ALA A 24 -13.83 6.54 6.62
C ALA A 24 -13.23 6.16 5.26
N TRP A 25 -11.91 6.35 5.08
CA TRP A 25 -11.21 5.97 3.85
C TRP A 25 -11.23 4.47 3.61
N LEU A 26 -11.02 3.67 4.66
CA LEU A 26 -11.10 2.20 4.61
C LEU A 26 -12.53 1.75 4.29
N ALA A 27 -13.54 2.31 4.96
CA ALA A 27 -14.94 1.95 4.75
C ALA A 27 -15.43 2.27 3.33
N ALA A 28 -14.87 3.29 2.68
CA ALA A 28 -15.26 3.73 1.34
C ALA A 28 -14.65 2.90 0.19
N ARG A 29 -13.83 1.87 0.47
CA ARG A 29 -13.05 1.15 -0.54
C ARG A 29 -13.25 -0.36 -0.49
N ASP A 30 -13.29 -0.95 -1.68
CA ASP A 30 -13.33 -2.40 -1.87
C ASP A 30 -11.91 -2.95 -2.07
N PHE A 31 -11.39 -3.61 -1.04
CA PHE A 31 -10.06 -4.23 -1.08
C PHE A 31 -10.07 -5.66 -1.64
N SER A 32 -11.23 -6.20 -2.03
CA SER A 32 -11.29 -7.47 -2.75
C SER A 32 -10.68 -7.37 -4.16
N LYS A 33 -10.45 -6.15 -4.67
CA LYS A 33 -9.76 -5.82 -5.92
C LYS A 33 -8.46 -5.05 -5.72
N ALA A 34 -7.67 -5.44 -4.71
CA ALA A 34 -6.47 -4.72 -4.31
C ALA A 34 -5.18 -5.14 -5.05
N LEU A 35 -5.25 -6.05 -6.03
CA LEU A 35 -4.06 -6.39 -6.84
C LEU A 35 -3.88 -5.36 -7.95
N PHE A 36 -2.75 -4.64 -7.95
CA PHE A 36 -2.41 -3.72 -9.02
C PHE A 36 -1.40 -4.36 -9.98
N ILE A 37 -1.89 -4.89 -11.11
CA ILE A 37 -1.09 -5.69 -12.05
C ILE A 37 -1.22 -5.13 -13.46
N GLY A 38 -0.10 -4.68 -14.02
CA GLY A 38 -0.05 -4.20 -15.40
C GLY A 38 -0.75 -2.86 -15.64
N GLY A 39 -0.98 -2.07 -14.59
CA GLY A 39 -1.64 -0.77 -14.68
C GLY A 39 -3.11 -0.76 -14.22
N ASP A 40 -3.66 -1.92 -13.85
CA ASP A 40 -5.07 -2.05 -13.46
C ASP A 40 -5.24 -2.70 -12.09
N TRP A 41 -6.27 -2.25 -11.36
CA TRP A 41 -6.74 -2.88 -10.13
C TRP A 41 -7.62 -4.10 -10.42
N LYS A 42 -7.32 -5.23 -9.78
CA LYS A 42 -7.92 -6.53 -10.04
C LYS A 42 -8.14 -7.30 -8.74
N ALA A 43 -9.14 -8.18 -8.75
CA ALA A 43 -9.27 -9.22 -7.73
C ALA A 43 -8.21 -10.32 -7.95
N ALA A 44 -7.93 -11.07 -6.89
CA ALA A 44 -7.16 -12.30 -7.00
C ALA A 44 -7.84 -13.29 -7.96
N THR A 45 -7.04 -14.03 -8.72
CA THR A 45 -7.52 -15.12 -9.55
C THR A 45 -8.18 -16.17 -8.66
N GLY A 46 -9.46 -16.46 -8.90
CA GLY A 46 -10.27 -17.33 -8.04
C GLY A 46 -10.95 -16.61 -6.86
N GLY A 47 -10.78 -15.30 -6.72
CA GLY A 47 -11.54 -14.45 -5.78
C GLY A 47 -11.18 -14.62 -4.30
N LYS A 48 -10.03 -15.25 -4.01
CA LYS A 48 -9.60 -15.48 -2.62
C LYS A 48 -9.28 -14.14 -1.94
N THR A 49 -9.66 -14.03 -0.68
CA THR A 49 -9.38 -12.88 0.18
C THR A 49 -8.98 -13.34 1.58
N PHE A 50 -8.31 -12.48 2.32
CA PHE A 50 -8.03 -12.67 3.74
C PHE A 50 -8.38 -11.42 4.56
N GLU A 51 -8.66 -11.62 5.84
CA GLU A 51 -9.03 -10.54 6.76
C GLU A 51 -7.78 -9.90 7.35
N THR A 52 -7.78 -8.57 7.43
CA THR A 52 -6.80 -7.78 8.18
C THR A 52 -7.52 -6.99 9.27
N SER A 53 -6.95 -6.99 10.48
CA SER A 53 -7.59 -6.46 11.68
C SER A 53 -6.66 -5.47 12.40
N ASP A 54 -7.26 -4.55 13.13
CA ASP A 54 -6.56 -3.56 13.95
C ASP A 54 -5.84 -4.27 15.12
N PRO A 55 -4.51 -4.18 15.24
CA PRO A 55 -3.78 -4.85 16.30
C PRO A 55 -4.11 -4.33 17.70
N ALA A 56 -4.61 -3.09 17.82
CA ALA A 56 -4.95 -2.49 19.11
C ALA A 56 -6.33 -2.91 19.64
N SER A 57 -7.28 -3.21 18.75
CA SER A 57 -8.68 -3.48 19.13
C SER A 57 -9.22 -4.83 18.66
N GLY A 58 -8.49 -5.53 17.78
CA GLY A 58 -8.92 -6.77 17.14
C GLY A 58 -10.04 -6.60 16.10
N LYS A 59 -10.54 -5.37 15.88
CA LYS A 59 -11.62 -5.10 14.92
C LYS A 59 -11.15 -5.31 13.49
N LEU A 60 -12.02 -5.89 12.66
CA LEU A 60 -11.76 -6.05 11.23
C LEU A 60 -11.57 -4.67 10.56
N LEU A 61 -10.48 -4.52 9.80
CA LEU A 61 -10.22 -3.34 8.97
C LEU A 61 -10.72 -3.55 7.54
N ALA A 62 -10.36 -4.68 6.92
CA ALA A 62 -10.74 -4.98 5.53
C ALA A 62 -10.59 -6.47 5.19
N LYS A 63 -11.21 -6.88 4.08
CA LYS A 63 -10.91 -8.12 3.36
C LYS A 63 -10.10 -7.79 2.11
N VAL A 64 -8.85 -8.25 2.06
CA VAL A 64 -7.90 -7.91 1.00
C VAL A 64 -7.70 -9.10 0.07
N SER A 65 -7.51 -8.86 -1.22
CA SER A 65 -7.19 -9.91 -2.21
C SER A 65 -6.00 -10.77 -1.77
N ASP A 66 -6.15 -12.09 -1.86
CA ASP A 66 -5.11 -13.08 -1.58
C ASP A 66 -4.58 -13.63 -2.91
N ALA A 67 -3.45 -13.10 -3.37
CA ALA A 67 -2.88 -13.41 -4.68
C ALA A 67 -2.40 -14.87 -4.77
N GLY A 68 -2.80 -15.56 -5.84
CA GLY A 68 -2.33 -16.91 -6.16
C GLY A 68 -1.18 -16.94 -7.16
N ALA A 69 -0.72 -18.14 -7.50
CA ALA A 69 0.36 -18.35 -8.48
C ALA A 69 0.07 -17.69 -9.84
N ALA A 70 -1.17 -17.77 -10.33
CA ALA A 70 -1.56 -17.15 -11.60
C ALA A 70 -1.46 -15.61 -11.58
N ASP A 71 -1.78 -14.99 -10.44
CA ASP A 71 -1.65 -13.54 -10.27
C ASP A 71 -0.16 -13.14 -10.26
N ILE A 72 0.68 -13.95 -9.62
CA ILE A 72 2.14 -13.76 -9.60
C ILE A 72 2.71 -13.87 -11.02
N ASP A 73 2.32 -14.90 -11.78
CA ASP A 73 2.77 -15.06 -13.16
C ASP A 73 2.36 -13.87 -14.05
N ALA A 74 1.12 -13.39 -13.88
CA ALA A 74 0.64 -12.19 -14.57
C ALA A 74 1.43 -10.93 -14.17
N ALA A 75 1.74 -10.77 -12.89
CA ALA A 75 2.54 -9.66 -12.38
C ALA A 75 3.98 -9.67 -12.91
N VAL A 76 4.63 -10.82 -12.90
CA VAL A 76 5.99 -11.00 -13.43
C VAL A 76 6.01 -10.74 -14.94
N SER A 77 5.02 -11.27 -15.68
CA SER A 77 4.91 -11.02 -17.13
C SER A 77 4.72 -9.53 -17.44
N ALA A 78 3.86 -8.83 -16.68
CA ALA A 78 3.64 -7.40 -16.84
C ALA A 78 4.91 -6.58 -16.53
N ALA A 79 5.61 -6.93 -15.44
CA ALA A 79 6.87 -6.28 -15.08
C ALA A 79 7.95 -6.49 -16.14
N ALA A 80 8.10 -7.72 -16.65
CA ALA A 80 9.06 -8.05 -17.71
C ALA A 80 8.79 -7.26 -19.00
N LYS A 81 7.51 -7.06 -19.37
CA LYS A 81 7.12 -6.23 -20.52
C LYS A 81 7.42 -4.74 -20.32
N ALA A 82 7.26 -4.22 -19.10
CA ALA A 82 7.51 -2.81 -18.79
C ALA A 82 9.02 -2.49 -18.66
N LEU A 83 9.83 -3.47 -18.23
CA LEU A 83 11.23 -3.27 -17.88
C LEU A 83 12.08 -2.63 -18.99
N PRO A 84 12.03 -3.04 -20.28
CA PRO A 84 12.88 -2.44 -21.31
C PRO A 84 12.68 -0.94 -21.49
N LYS A 85 11.41 -0.48 -21.46
CA LYS A 85 11.08 0.95 -21.59
C LYS A 85 11.46 1.73 -20.33
N TRP A 86 11.19 1.15 -19.16
CA TRP A 86 11.46 1.80 -17.88
C TRP A 86 12.96 1.94 -17.60
N SER A 87 13.74 0.89 -17.84
CA SER A 87 15.19 0.89 -17.61
C SER A 87 15.92 1.81 -18.59
N ALA A 88 15.46 1.91 -19.85
CA ALA A 88 16.00 2.81 -20.86
C ALA A 88 15.67 4.30 -20.61
N SER A 89 14.73 4.61 -19.70
CA SER A 89 14.40 6.00 -19.37
C SER A 89 15.57 6.70 -18.68
N SER A 90 15.71 8.02 -18.85
CA SER A 90 16.79 8.76 -18.19
C SER A 90 16.60 8.78 -16.67
N GLY A 91 17.69 8.97 -15.92
CA GLY A 91 17.62 9.11 -14.46
C GLY A 91 16.69 10.26 -14.03
N TYR A 92 16.73 11.38 -14.76
CA TYR A 92 15.84 12.52 -14.54
C TYR A 92 14.36 12.14 -14.75
N SER A 93 14.04 11.45 -15.84
CA SER A 93 12.66 11.02 -16.13
C SER A 93 12.12 10.07 -15.07
N ARG A 94 12.96 9.19 -14.50
CA ARG A 94 12.56 8.30 -13.40
C ARG A 94 12.40 9.05 -12.07
N ALA A 95 13.22 10.05 -11.79
CA ALA A 95 13.15 10.81 -10.54
C ALA A 95 11.96 11.78 -10.46
N LYS A 96 11.35 12.12 -11.60
CA LYS A 96 10.18 12.98 -11.67
C LYS A 96 8.88 12.28 -11.23
N VAL A 97 8.82 10.95 -11.40
CA VAL A 97 7.64 10.12 -11.10
C VAL A 97 7.70 9.67 -9.65
#